data_AF-A0A2V7W0S3-F1
#
_entry.id   AF-A0A2V7W0S3-F1
#
_cell.length_a   1.000
_cell.length_b   1.000
_cell.length_c   1.000
_cell.angle_alpha   90.00
_cell.angle_beta   90.00
_cell.angle_gamma   90.00
#
_symmetry.space_group_name_H-M   'P 1'
#
loop_
_entity.id
_entity.type
_entity.pdbx_description
1 polymer ?
#
loop_
_entity_poly.entity_id
_entity_poly.type
_entity_poly.pdbx_seq_one_letter_code
_entity_poly.pdbx_strand_id
1 'polypeptide(L)'
;MKTLWKLVRLKPSGQNLCAPKADIWLLLLRLNIAVIVLAEGLAWGYIGWLMAAQTVPVVGGLLVGGVVVILVGSIDSAFAMLDLSRVRDRKSTSKDDGSMPTWRDRALRLVRQFGTRARVGVIVRIAMVVASLMISAPFLAQIMFSTDIRNARAADYAGAVAQKRATLVADFERQIAVARQKREDAMASYSSEIAGTGLSRRYGSGPVARSLEQAVAGANNLLDSLEHERAATLKAFDNADESTRAKQFGVDARPDGIAARFEALGRMEAIPGFRRAENAIRMVLFGLFLGLLLLKWYEPRALEIYYDEELQDAYELYRAGYYDEWYEKEMLAPEKMTPFEFRRWYYETEGVRARTAARRAKIASINARMSEIEATVNRLRDSPGADMAVLTQAREERDQELQVADKKVQELQDLSAEVAAEVGRCQDQLRGAAQTIAQEDGFADSAVLIRKRKMWEERLTAAINRQRRHGDALQEAIRIRALRQADVERIDEMIRVHNELMGELANAVSDARKTALRDLKDLA
;
A
#
# COMPACT_ATOMS: atom_id res chain seq x y z
N MET A 1 -15.51 6.15 14.85
CA MET A 1 -16.87 5.56 14.86
C MET A 1 -17.99 6.53 14.43
N LYS A 2 -18.09 7.75 14.97
CA LYS A 2 -19.18 8.70 14.61
C LYS A 2 -19.28 8.99 13.10
N THR A 3 -18.16 9.14 12.40
CA THR A 3 -18.10 9.40 10.95
C THR A 3 -18.56 8.21 10.11
N LEU A 4 -18.18 6.99 10.49
CA LEU A 4 -18.65 5.75 9.85
C LEU A 4 -20.16 5.57 10.02
N TRP A 5 -20.70 5.87 11.20
CA TRP A 5 -22.14 5.82 11.46
C TRP A 5 -22.92 6.85 10.61
N LYS A 6 -22.35 8.03 10.37
CA LYS A 6 -22.93 9.04 9.45
C LYS A 6 -22.94 8.54 8.00
N LEU A 7 -21.88 7.86 7.56
CA LEU A 7 -21.78 7.25 6.23
C LEU A 7 -22.87 6.19 6.03
N VAL A 8 -23.02 5.26 6.99
CA VAL A 8 -24.04 4.20 6.96
C VAL A 8 -25.47 4.79 7.01
N ARG A 9 -25.68 5.88 7.75
CA ARG A 9 -26.97 6.59 7.75
C ARG A 9 -27.18 7.44 6.50
N LEU A 10 -26.23 7.58 5.58
CA LEU A 10 -26.33 8.53 4.48
C LEU A 10 -26.68 9.95 4.98
N LYS A 11 -26.29 10.29 6.22
CA LYS A 11 -26.66 11.54 6.91
C LYS A 11 -25.42 12.29 7.40
N PRO A 12 -24.64 12.91 6.49
CA PRO A 12 -23.43 13.65 6.87
C PRO A 12 -23.74 14.83 7.82
N SER A 13 -24.78 15.60 7.51
CA SER A 13 -25.24 16.79 8.25
C SER A 13 -26.23 16.48 9.39
N GLY A 14 -26.40 15.21 9.76
CA GLY A 14 -27.27 14.80 10.87
C GLY A 14 -28.76 14.96 10.54
N GLN A 15 -29.49 15.74 11.34
CA GLN A 15 -30.92 16.02 11.14
C GLN A 15 -31.18 17.41 10.55
N ASN A 16 -30.14 18.22 10.31
CA ASN A 16 -30.28 19.55 9.73
C ASN A 16 -30.92 19.48 8.34
N LEU A 17 -31.94 20.30 8.09
CA LEU A 17 -32.71 20.36 6.83
C LEU A 17 -33.31 19.02 6.36
N CYS A 18 -33.42 18.03 7.24
CA CYS A 18 -33.90 16.70 6.87
C CYS A 18 -35.41 16.61 7.05
N ALA A 19 -36.17 16.73 5.96
CA ALA A 19 -37.63 16.57 6.01
C ALA A 19 -38.03 15.09 6.24
N PRO A 20 -39.18 14.80 6.87
CA PRO A 20 -39.65 13.42 7.08
C PRO A 20 -39.73 12.58 5.80
N LYS A 21 -40.06 13.22 4.67
CA LYS A 21 -40.06 12.57 3.34
C LYS A 21 -38.66 12.21 2.83
N ALA A 22 -37.65 13.02 3.15
CA ALA A 22 -36.25 12.69 2.85
C ALA A 22 -35.79 11.50 3.69
N ASP A 23 -36.24 11.40 4.94
CA ASP A 23 -35.88 10.29 5.84
C ASP A 23 -36.36 8.93 5.38
N ILE A 24 -37.61 8.84 4.90
CA ILE A 24 -38.14 7.62 4.30
C ILE A 24 -37.35 7.26 3.05
N TRP A 25 -37.02 8.25 2.22
CA TRP A 25 -36.23 8.01 1.01
C TRP A 25 -34.81 7.54 1.31
N LEU A 26 -34.15 8.13 2.31
CA LEU A 26 -32.85 7.69 2.80
C LEU A 26 -32.90 6.27 3.35
N LEU A 27 -33.99 5.89 4.03
CA LEU A 27 -34.18 4.51 4.50
C LEU A 27 -34.23 3.53 3.31
N LEU A 28 -34.99 3.84 2.25
CA LEU A 28 -35.06 3.00 1.06
C LEU A 28 -33.71 2.88 0.35
N LEU A 29 -32.95 3.99 0.24
CA LEU A 29 -31.57 3.96 -0.26
C LEU A 29 -30.67 3.07 0.60
N ARG A 30 -30.71 3.20 1.92
CA ARG A 30 -29.93 2.35 2.84
C ARG A 30 -30.28 0.88 2.71
N LEU A 31 -31.57 0.54 2.62
CA LEU A 31 -32.01 -0.84 2.45
C LEU A 31 -31.51 -1.42 1.13
N ASN A 32 -31.64 -0.67 0.04
CA ASN A 32 -31.14 -1.10 -1.26
C ASN A 32 -29.62 -1.33 -1.25
N ILE A 33 -28.85 -0.37 -0.72
CA ILE A 33 -27.38 -0.49 -0.57
C ILE A 33 -27.02 -1.67 0.32
N ALA A 34 -27.71 -1.86 1.45
CA ALA A 34 -27.44 -2.97 2.37
C ALA A 34 -27.63 -4.33 1.69
N VAL A 35 -28.66 -4.50 0.87
CA VAL A 35 -28.89 -5.74 0.11
C VAL A 35 -27.81 -5.96 -0.94
N ILE A 36 -27.43 -4.92 -1.70
CA ILE A 36 -26.35 -5.01 -2.69
C ILE A 36 -25.03 -5.42 -2.02
N VAL A 37 -24.64 -4.68 -0.97
CA VAL A 37 -23.41 -4.90 -0.22
C VAL A 37 -23.37 -6.30 0.40
N LEU A 38 -24.50 -6.77 0.92
CA LEU A 38 -24.60 -8.12 1.47
C LEU A 38 -24.46 -9.19 0.37
N ALA A 39 -25.10 -9.01 -0.78
CA ALA A 39 -24.96 -9.94 -1.91
C ALA A 39 -23.51 -10.00 -2.43
N GLU A 40 -22.86 -8.84 -2.62
CA GLU A 40 -21.45 -8.77 -3.00
C GLU A 40 -20.53 -9.38 -1.93
N GLY A 41 -20.77 -9.05 -0.66
CA GLY A 41 -20.01 -9.59 0.46
C GLY A 41 -20.09 -11.11 0.55
N LEU A 42 -21.27 -11.69 0.31
CA LEU A 42 -21.45 -13.15 0.28
C LEU A 42 -20.78 -13.79 -0.93
N ALA A 43 -20.91 -13.22 -2.13
CA ALA A 43 -20.25 -13.72 -3.33
C ALA A 43 -18.72 -13.76 -3.16
N TRP A 44 -18.13 -12.63 -2.79
CA TRP A 44 -16.68 -12.49 -2.64
C TRP A 44 -16.15 -13.17 -1.37
N GLY A 45 -16.95 -13.22 -0.30
CA GLY A 45 -16.63 -14.01 0.88
C GLY A 45 -16.60 -15.51 0.58
N TYR A 46 -17.49 -16.00 -0.27
CA TYR A 46 -17.44 -17.39 -0.73
C TYR A 46 -16.19 -17.66 -1.59
N ILE A 47 -15.79 -16.74 -2.46
CA ILE A 47 -14.50 -16.83 -3.18
C ILE A 47 -13.33 -16.91 -2.19
N GLY A 48 -13.30 -16.03 -1.19
CA GLY A 48 -12.25 -16.02 -0.16
C GLY A 48 -12.21 -17.31 0.66
N TRP A 49 -13.39 -17.89 0.97
CA TRP A 49 -13.51 -19.18 1.64
C TRP A 49 -12.91 -20.32 0.80
N LEU A 50 -13.14 -20.29 -0.51
CA LEU A 50 -12.56 -21.27 -1.44
C LEU A 50 -11.05 -21.10 -1.61
N MET A 51 -10.53 -19.86 -1.64
CA MET A 51 -9.09 -19.59 -1.76
C MET A 51 -8.32 -20.09 -0.53
N ALA A 52 -8.90 -19.94 0.66
CA ALA A 52 -8.29 -20.36 1.92
C ALA A 52 -8.75 -21.76 2.38
N ALA A 53 -9.33 -22.57 1.48
CA ALA A 53 -9.93 -23.86 1.81
C ALA A 53 -8.97 -24.82 2.53
N GLN A 54 -7.66 -24.73 2.25
CA GLN A 54 -6.63 -25.62 2.80
C GLN A 54 -5.98 -25.10 4.09
N THR A 55 -6.21 -23.85 4.49
CA THR A 55 -5.54 -23.23 5.64
C THR A 55 -6.55 -22.76 6.69
N VAL A 56 -7.24 -21.65 6.41
CA VAL A 56 -8.20 -21.00 7.31
C VAL A 56 -9.38 -20.44 6.49
N PRO A 57 -10.33 -21.29 6.07
CA PRO A 57 -11.39 -20.92 5.12
C PRO A 57 -12.27 -19.78 5.62
N VAL A 58 -12.62 -19.81 6.92
CA VAL A 58 -13.48 -18.78 7.54
C VAL A 58 -12.79 -17.42 7.54
N VAL A 59 -11.49 -17.38 7.83
CA VAL A 59 -10.71 -16.14 7.85
C VAL A 59 -10.57 -15.56 6.44
N GLY A 60 -10.23 -16.40 5.46
CA GLY A 60 -10.14 -15.99 4.06
C GLY A 60 -11.46 -15.41 3.54
N GLY A 61 -12.59 -16.05 3.88
CA GLY A 61 -13.91 -15.56 3.51
C GLY A 61 -14.28 -14.23 4.18
N LEU A 62 -14.04 -14.10 5.49
CA LEU A 62 -14.32 -12.86 6.21
C LEU A 62 -13.46 -11.68 5.72
N LEU A 63 -12.19 -11.92 5.39
CA LEU A 63 -11.30 -10.88 4.88
C LEU A 63 -11.73 -10.39 3.50
N VAL A 64 -11.87 -11.29 2.53
CA VAL A 64 -12.22 -10.92 1.15
C VAL A 64 -13.63 -10.32 1.09
N GLY A 65 -14.61 -10.97 1.74
CA GLY A 65 -15.97 -10.46 1.82
C GLY A 65 -16.06 -9.10 2.52
N GLY A 66 -15.35 -8.94 3.65
CA GLY A 66 -15.31 -7.69 4.41
C GLY A 66 -14.72 -6.51 3.62
N VAL A 67 -13.62 -6.73 2.88
CA VAL A 67 -13.02 -5.71 2.03
C VAL A 67 -14.00 -5.26 0.94
N VAL A 68 -14.65 -6.20 0.27
CA VAL A 68 -15.63 -5.88 -0.78
C VAL A 68 -16.85 -5.16 -0.20
N VAL A 69 -17.34 -5.57 0.96
CA VAL A 69 -18.43 -4.88 1.67
C VAL A 69 -18.10 -3.41 1.92
N ILE A 70 -16.89 -3.13 2.39
CA ILE A 70 -16.43 -1.75 2.64
C ILE A 70 -16.32 -0.98 1.32
N LEU A 71 -15.74 -1.59 0.30
CA LEU A 71 -15.51 -0.94 -1.00
C LEU A 71 -16.82 -0.61 -1.72
N VAL A 72 -17.70 -1.61 -1.89
CA VAL A 72 -19.03 -1.44 -2.51
C VAL A 72 -19.87 -0.49 -1.67
N GLY A 73 -19.92 -0.69 -0.35
CA GLY A 73 -20.71 0.17 0.53
C GLY A 73 -20.27 1.63 0.51
N SER A 74 -18.96 1.89 0.42
CA SER A 74 -18.43 3.25 0.32
C SER A 74 -18.77 3.91 -1.00
N ILE A 75 -18.60 3.17 -2.12
CA ILE A 75 -18.92 3.67 -3.47
C ILE A 75 -20.41 3.96 -3.60
N ASP A 76 -21.27 3.07 -3.14
CA ASP A 76 -22.72 3.19 -3.24
C ASP A 76 -23.26 4.31 -2.37
N SER A 77 -22.72 4.43 -1.15
CA SER A 77 -23.05 5.54 -0.24
C SER A 77 -22.61 6.87 -0.83
N ALA A 78 -21.39 6.93 -1.39
CA ALA A 78 -20.90 8.14 -2.06
C ALA A 78 -21.81 8.51 -3.25
N PHE A 79 -22.19 7.53 -4.07
CA PHE A 79 -23.11 7.74 -5.19
C PHE A 79 -24.48 8.25 -4.74
N ALA A 80 -25.05 7.68 -3.67
CA ALA A 80 -26.32 8.12 -3.12
C ALA A 80 -26.27 9.57 -2.60
N MET A 81 -25.14 9.98 -2.02
CA MET A 81 -24.92 11.33 -1.48
C MET A 81 -24.52 12.37 -2.54
N LEU A 82 -24.25 11.98 -3.79
CA LEU A 82 -23.87 12.94 -4.83
C LEU A 82 -24.94 14.01 -5.01
N ASP A 83 -24.58 15.28 -4.84
CA ASP A 83 -25.48 16.40 -5.09
C ASP A 83 -25.64 16.68 -6.59
N LEU A 84 -26.89 16.62 -7.09
CA LEU A 84 -27.25 16.97 -8.47
C LEU A 84 -27.93 18.35 -8.60
N SER A 85 -28.21 19.03 -7.49
CA SER A 85 -29.01 20.27 -7.46
C SER A 85 -28.44 21.38 -8.37
N ARG A 86 -27.12 21.58 -8.32
CA ARG A 86 -26.38 22.62 -9.09
C ARG A 86 -26.50 22.49 -10.61
N VAL A 87 -26.77 21.28 -11.12
CA VAL A 87 -26.95 21.05 -12.56
C VAL A 87 -28.35 21.45 -13.02
N ARG A 88 -29.35 21.33 -12.13
CA ARG A 88 -30.75 21.55 -12.47
C ARG A 88 -31.16 23.01 -12.39
N ASP A 89 -30.68 23.73 -11.38
CA ASP A 89 -31.02 25.16 -11.20
C ASP A 89 -30.36 26.05 -12.27
N ARG A 90 -29.19 25.68 -12.81
CA ARG A 90 -28.48 26.42 -13.88
C ARG A 90 -29.24 26.45 -15.22
N LYS A 91 -30.19 25.55 -15.43
CA LYS A 91 -31.00 25.44 -16.66
C LYS A 91 -32.36 26.11 -16.57
N SER A 92 -32.89 26.38 -15.37
CA SER A 92 -34.08 27.21 -15.20
C SER A 92 -33.88 28.64 -15.71
N THR A 93 -32.63 29.07 -15.88
CA THR A 93 -32.24 30.40 -16.37
C THR A 93 -31.80 30.43 -17.84
N SER A 94 -31.67 29.30 -18.54
CA SER A 94 -31.34 29.27 -19.96
C SER A 94 -32.58 28.94 -20.80
N LYS A 95 -33.06 29.93 -21.56
CA LYS A 95 -34.23 29.86 -22.47
C LYS A 95 -34.36 28.51 -23.20
N ASP A 96 -35.56 27.95 -23.12
CA ASP A 96 -36.03 26.82 -23.92
C ASP A 96 -35.95 27.15 -25.41
N ASP A 97 -35.27 26.30 -26.17
CA ASP A 97 -35.35 26.27 -27.63
C ASP A 97 -36.20 25.05 -28.04
N GLY A 98 -37.33 25.33 -28.69
CA GLY A 98 -38.52 24.48 -28.80
C GLY A 98 -38.42 23.27 -29.73
N SER A 99 -37.34 22.49 -29.70
CA SER A 99 -37.24 21.21 -30.41
C SER A 99 -37.38 20.03 -29.45
N MET A 100 -38.38 19.18 -29.68
CA MET A 100 -38.55 17.96 -28.90
C MET A 100 -37.43 16.97 -29.22
N PRO A 101 -36.57 16.62 -28.25
CA PRO A 101 -35.36 15.87 -28.53
C PRO A 101 -35.60 14.36 -28.39
N THR A 102 -34.99 13.61 -29.32
CA THR A 102 -35.02 12.15 -29.45
C THR A 102 -34.55 11.43 -28.17
N TRP A 103 -34.98 10.18 -27.94
CA TRP A 103 -34.59 9.41 -26.74
C TRP A 103 -33.06 9.21 -26.61
N ARG A 104 -32.36 9.09 -27.74
CA ARG A 104 -30.89 9.05 -27.80
C ARG A 104 -30.27 10.38 -27.38
N ASP A 105 -30.83 11.51 -27.81
CA ASP A 105 -30.37 12.84 -27.40
C ASP A 105 -30.72 13.15 -25.94
N ARG A 106 -31.76 12.54 -25.37
CA ARG A 106 -32.00 12.56 -23.92
C ARG A 106 -30.92 11.76 -23.20
N ALA A 107 -30.62 10.53 -23.61
CA ALA A 107 -29.57 9.69 -23.03
C ALA A 107 -28.15 10.30 -23.14
N LEU A 108 -27.80 10.88 -24.28
CA LEU A 108 -26.52 11.57 -24.49
C LEU A 108 -26.45 12.92 -23.75
N ARG A 109 -27.56 13.68 -23.67
CA ARG A 109 -27.61 14.90 -22.82
C ARG A 109 -27.63 14.58 -21.33
N LEU A 110 -28.05 13.38 -20.92
CA LEU A 110 -27.95 12.88 -19.55
C LEU A 110 -26.48 12.65 -19.17
N VAL A 111 -25.71 11.95 -20.01
CA VAL A 111 -24.25 11.83 -19.81
C VAL A 111 -23.60 13.20 -19.83
N ARG A 112 -24.07 14.13 -20.68
CA ARG A 112 -23.57 15.51 -20.76
C ARG A 112 -24.09 16.45 -19.64
N GLN A 113 -25.09 16.05 -18.86
CA GLN A 113 -25.70 16.85 -17.77
C GLN A 113 -24.89 16.78 -16.49
N PHE A 114 -24.27 15.65 -16.19
CA PHE A 114 -23.37 15.55 -15.06
C PHE A 114 -22.13 16.43 -15.31
N GLY A 115 -21.67 17.20 -14.33
CA GLY A 115 -20.34 17.83 -14.40
C GLY A 115 -19.25 16.77 -14.60
N THR A 116 -18.03 17.15 -14.99
CA THR A 116 -16.92 16.20 -15.22
C THR A 116 -16.72 15.21 -14.07
N ARG A 117 -16.89 15.66 -12.82
CA ARG A 117 -16.81 14.80 -11.62
C ARG A 117 -17.96 13.80 -11.48
N ALA A 118 -19.19 14.20 -11.77
CA ALA A 118 -20.35 13.32 -11.63
C ALA A 118 -20.50 12.31 -12.80
N ARG A 119 -19.99 12.65 -14.00
CA ARG A 119 -19.91 11.71 -15.15
C ARG A 119 -19.03 10.52 -14.83
N VAL A 120 -17.86 10.78 -14.23
CA VAL A 120 -16.92 9.74 -13.82
C VAL A 120 -17.58 8.82 -12.80
N GLY A 121 -18.29 9.37 -11.80
CA GLY A 121 -19.01 8.56 -10.80
C GLY A 121 -20.05 7.60 -11.40
N VAL A 122 -20.89 8.08 -12.32
CA VAL A 122 -21.91 7.24 -12.99
C VAL A 122 -21.28 6.17 -13.88
N ILE A 123 -20.25 6.52 -14.68
CA ILE A 123 -19.58 5.57 -15.58
C ILE A 123 -18.85 4.48 -14.79
N VAL A 124 -18.09 4.87 -13.77
CA VAL A 124 -17.42 3.92 -12.86
C VAL A 124 -18.45 2.98 -12.22
N ARG A 125 -19.60 3.51 -11.82
CA ARG A 125 -20.68 2.69 -11.26
C ARG A 125 -21.23 1.70 -12.27
N ILE A 126 -21.55 2.11 -13.50
CA ILE A 126 -22.05 1.20 -14.54
C ILE A 126 -21.01 0.10 -14.84
N ALA A 127 -19.73 0.45 -14.97
CA ALA A 127 -18.65 -0.51 -15.18
C ALA A 127 -18.55 -1.52 -14.02
N MET A 128 -18.70 -1.03 -12.78
CA MET A 128 -18.71 -1.87 -11.58
C MET A 128 -19.90 -2.83 -11.55
N VAL A 129 -21.09 -2.39 -11.94
CA VAL A 129 -22.28 -3.26 -12.05
C VAL A 129 -22.04 -4.37 -13.06
N VAL A 130 -21.49 -4.05 -14.23
CA VAL A 130 -21.17 -5.05 -15.25
C VAL A 130 -20.16 -6.08 -14.71
N ALA A 131 -19.10 -5.62 -14.05
CA ALA A 131 -18.11 -6.50 -13.45
C ALA A 131 -18.72 -7.40 -12.34
N SER A 132 -19.57 -6.83 -11.48
CA SER A 132 -20.30 -7.55 -10.44
C SER A 132 -21.22 -8.63 -11.04
N LEU A 133 -21.98 -8.31 -12.09
CA LEU A 133 -22.87 -9.28 -12.74
C LEU A 133 -22.10 -10.44 -13.37
N MET A 134 -20.90 -10.18 -13.89
CA MET A 134 -20.05 -11.22 -14.49
C MET A 134 -19.38 -12.11 -13.44
N ILE A 135 -18.95 -11.53 -12.31
CA ILE A 135 -18.16 -12.23 -11.30
C ILE A 135 -19.06 -12.77 -10.18
N SER A 136 -19.86 -11.93 -9.54
CA SER A 136 -20.57 -12.27 -8.32
C SER A 136 -21.75 -13.22 -8.55
N ALA A 137 -22.45 -13.09 -9.68
CA ALA A 137 -23.61 -13.93 -10.00
C ALA A 137 -23.32 -15.45 -10.07
N PRO A 138 -22.28 -15.94 -10.79
CA PRO A 138 -21.97 -17.36 -10.81
C PRO A 138 -21.58 -17.90 -9.43
N PHE A 139 -20.92 -17.12 -8.57
CA PHE A 139 -20.60 -17.55 -7.21
C PHE A 139 -21.82 -17.58 -6.29
N LEU A 140 -22.75 -16.64 -6.43
CA LEU A 140 -24.02 -16.70 -5.70
C LEU A 140 -24.84 -17.93 -6.10
N ALA A 141 -24.85 -18.28 -7.40
CA ALA A 141 -25.50 -19.50 -7.88
C ALA A 141 -24.87 -20.76 -7.26
N GLN A 142 -23.54 -20.80 -7.16
CA GLN A 142 -22.83 -21.90 -6.50
C GLN A 142 -23.21 -22.08 -5.02
N ILE A 143 -23.41 -20.98 -4.29
CA ILE A 143 -23.86 -21.03 -2.90
C ILE A 143 -25.24 -21.70 -2.83
N MET A 144 -26.18 -21.27 -3.69
CA MET A 144 -27.53 -21.84 -3.72
C MET A 144 -27.54 -23.33 -4.08
N PHE A 145 -26.68 -23.77 -5.00
CA PHE A 145 -26.57 -25.17 -5.42
C PHE A 145 -25.47 -25.95 -4.69
N SER A 146 -24.99 -25.46 -3.54
CA SER A 146 -23.87 -26.09 -2.82
C SER A 146 -24.15 -27.54 -2.43
N THR A 147 -25.40 -27.90 -2.13
CA THR A 147 -25.82 -29.28 -1.85
C THR A 147 -25.81 -30.15 -3.11
N ASP A 148 -26.33 -29.64 -4.23
CA ASP A 148 -26.34 -30.37 -5.49
C ASP A 148 -24.92 -30.59 -6.02
N ILE A 149 -24.03 -29.59 -5.87
CA ILE A 149 -22.61 -29.69 -6.21
C ILE A 149 -21.93 -30.76 -5.35
N ARG A 150 -22.25 -30.83 -4.06
CA ARG A 150 -21.72 -31.89 -3.17
C ARG A 150 -22.23 -33.26 -3.58
N ASN A 151 -23.52 -33.39 -3.89
CA ASN A 151 -24.13 -34.65 -4.29
C ASN A 151 -23.57 -35.15 -5.64
N ALA A 152 -23.44 -34.26 -6.63
CA ALA A 152 -22.84 -34.60 -7.92
C ALA A 152 -21.40 -35.09 -7.77
N ARG A 153 -20.59 -34.42 -6.92
CA ARG A 153 -19.21 -34.87 -6.65
C ARG A 153 -19.16 -36.19 -5.91
N ALA A 154 -20.04 -36.42 -4.94
CA ALA A 154 -20.14 -37.70 -4.26
C ALA A 154 -20.50 -38.83 -5.24
N ALA A 155 -21.39 -38.57 -6.20
CA ALA A 155 -21.73 -39.51 -7.26
C ALA A 155 -20.56 -39.77 -8.22
N ASP A 156 -19.83 -38.73 -8.64
CA ASP A 156 -18.64 -38.85 -9.49
C ASP A 156 -17.56 -39.71 -8.80
N TYR A 157 -17.30 -39.43 -7.52
CA TYR A 157 -16.34 -40.19 -6.72
C TYR A 157 -16.78 -41.65 -6.55
N ALA A 158 -18.06 -41.90 -6.26
CA ALA A 158 -18.61 -43.26 -6.20
C ALA A 158 -18.45 -44.01 -7.54
N GLY A 159 -18.65 -43.31 -8.66
CA GLY A 159 -18.41 -43.84 -10.00
C GLY A 159 -16.95 -44.21 -10.24
N ALA A 160 -16.01 -43.34 -9.87
CA ALA A 160 -14.57 -43.60 -9.97
C ALA A 160 -14.13 -44.80 -9.10
N VAL A 161 -14.66 -44.91 -7.88
CA VAL A 161 -14.43 -46.06 -6.99
C VAL A 161 -14.97 -47.35 -7.63
N ALA A 162 -16.19 -47.34 -8.16
CA ALA A 162 -16.78 -48.50 -8.80
C ALA A 162 -15.99 -48.93 -10.05
N GLN A 163 -15.55 -47.97 -10.88
CA GLN A 163 -14.73 -48.24 -12.06
C GLN A 163 -13.39 -48.85 -11.67
N LYS A 164 -12.69 -48.29 -10.68
CA LYS A 164 -11.41 -48.85 -10.22
C LYS A 164 -11.57 -50.24 -9.63
N ARG A 165 -12.63 -50.47 -8.84
CA ARG A 165 -12.97 -51.80 -8.33
C ARG A 165 -13.18 -52.81 -9.46
N ALA A 166 -13.91 -52.43 -10.51
CA ALA A 166 -14.12 -53.28 -11.67
C ALA A 166 -12.80 -53.60 -12.41
N THR A 167 -11.89 -52.62 -12.55
CA THR A 167 -10.57 -52.88 -13.15
C THR A 167 -9.72 -53.86 -12.33
N LEU A 168 -9.72 -53.73 -11.00
CA LEU A 168 -9.01 -54.67 -10.12
C LEU A 168 -9.57 -56.09 -10.25
N VAL A 169 -10.91 -56.24 -10.27
CA VAL A 169 -11.56 -57.54 -10.46
C VAL A 169 -11.16 -58.15 -11.81
N ALA A 170 -11.23 -57.38 -12.89
CA ALA A 170 -10.90 -57.85 -14.23
C ALA A 170 -9.43 -58.28 -14.37
N ASP A 171 -8.49 -57.55 -13.75
CA ASP A 171 -7.06 -57.89 -13.79
C ASP A 171 -6.77 -59.20 -13.03
N PHE A 172 -7.37 -59.40 -11.86
CA PHE A 172 -7.25 -60.68 -11.15
C PHE A 172 -7.95 -61.82 -11.89
N GLU A 173 -9.13 -61.59 -12.47
CA GLU A 173 -9.83 -62.61 -13.26
C GLU A 173 -9.00 -63.05 -14.48
N ARG A 174 -8.31 -62.11 -15.15
CA ARG A 174 -7.38 -62.44 -16.24
C ARG A 174 -6.22 -63.31 -15.74
N GLN A 175 -5.60 -62.96 -14.60
CA GLN A 175 -4.50 -63.73 -14.03
C GLN A 175 -4.94 -65.14 -13.59
N ILE A 176 -6.09 -65.24 -12.93
CA ILE A 176 -6.68 -66.52 -12.50
C ILE A 176 -7.02 -67.38 -13.72
N ALA A 177 -7.58 -66.82 -14.80
CA ALA A 177 -7.86 -67.56 -16.02
C ALA A 177 -6.59 -68.16 -16.64
N VAL A 178 -5.50 -67.38 -16.71
CA VAL A 178 -4.20 -67.88 -17.19
C VAL A 178 -3.64 -68.99 -16.29
N ALA A 179 -3.76 -68.84 -14.97
CA ALA A 179 -3.33 -69.86 -14.02
C ALA A 179 -4.19 -71.13 -14.10
N ARG A 180 -5.50 -71.00 -14.34
CA ARG A 180 -6.42 -72.14 -14.55
C ARG A 180 -6.05 -72.92 -15.81
N GLN A 181 -5.78 -72.22 -16.91
CA GLN A 181 -5.32 -72.86 -18.14
C GLN A 181 -4.01 -73.64 -17.91
N LYS A 182 -3.02 -73.03 -17.23
CA LYS A 182 -1.77 -73.72 -16.88
C LYS A 182 -1.98 -74.97 -16.05
N ARG A 183 -2.92 -74.93 -15.09
CA ARG A 183 -3.29 -76.10 -14.28
C ARG A 183 -3.91 -77.19 -15.15
N GLU A 184 -4.83 -76.84 -16.04
CA GLU A 184 -5.49 -77.79 -16.96
C GLU A 184 -4.47 -78.45 -17.91
N ASP A 185 -3.56 -77.66 -18.49
CA ASP A 185 -2.49 -78.17 -19.35
C ASP A 185 -1.55 -79.12 -18.60
N ALA A 186 -1.17 -78.76 -17.36
CA ALA A 186 -0.34 -79.60 -16.50
C ALA A 186 -1.06 -80.91 -16.10
N MET A 187 -2.36 -80.84 -15.82
CA MET A 187 -3.18 -82.00 -15.46
C MET A 187 -3.40 -82.95 -16.65
N ALA A 188 -3.62 -82.40 -17.84
CA ALA A 188 -3.71 -83.16 -19.09
C ALA A 188 -2.36 -83.86 -19.41
N SER A 189 -1.25 -83.15 -19.21
CA SER A 189 0.11 -83.70 -19.38
C SER A 189 0.39 -84.81 -18.36
N TYR A 190 0.01 -84.63 -17.09
CA TYR A 190 0.18 -85.63 -16.04
C TYR A 190 -0.66 -86.90 -16.30
N SER A 191 -1.92 -86.74 -16.68
CA SER A 191 -2.83 -87.87 -16.96
C SER A 191 -2.38 -88.68 -18.18
N SER A 192 -1.93 -88.03 -19.25
CA SER A 192 -1.37 -88.72 -20.42
C SER A 192 -0.05 -89.44 -20.11
N GLU A 193 0.80 -88.88 -19.26
CA GLU A 193 2.04 -89.51 -18.82
C GLU A 193 1.78 -90.79 -18.01
N ILE A 194 0.88 -90.76 -17.02
CA ILE A 194 0.55 -91.96 -16.21
C ILE A 194 -0.12 -93.06 -17.07
N ALA A 195 -0.95 -92.65 -18.05
CA ALA A 195 -1.58 -93.57 -18.98
C ALA A 195 -0.60 -94.20 -19.99
N GLY A 196 0.67 -93.78 -19.99
CA GLY A 196 1.71 -94.29 -20.89
C GLY A 196 1.65 -93.73 -22.31
N THR A 197 0.83 -92.72 -22.56
CA THR A 197 0.69 -92.02 -23.85
C THR A 197 1.50 -90.71 -23.91
N GLY A 198 2.10 -90.31 -22.79
CA GLY A 198 2.97 -89.14 -22.67
C GLY A 198 4.39 -89.31 -23.21
N LEU A 199 5.27 -88.36 -22.89
CA LEU A 199 6.61 -88.26 -23.46
C LEU A 199 7.51 -89.47 -23.13
N SER A 200 7.38 -90.08 -21.94
CA SER A 200 8.21 -91.23 -21.59
C SER A 200 7.74 -92.54 -22.22
N ARG A 201 6.49 -92.59 -22.73
CA ARG A 201 5.80 -93.80 -23.22
C ARG A 201 5.81 -94.97 -22.24
N ARG A 202 5.98 -94.70 -20.94
CA ARG A 202 6.01 -95.71 -19.87
C ARG A 202 4.80 -95.53 -18.96
N TYR A 203 4.20 -96.64 -18.57
CA TYR A 203 3.04 -96.64 -17.69
C TYR A 203 3.46 -96.42 -16.22
N GLY A 204 2.69 -95.62 -15.48
CA GLY A 204 2.84 -95.45 -14.02
C GLY A 204 3.66 -94.24 -13.54
N SER A 205 3.96 -94.21 -12.24
CA SER A 205 4.56 -93.06 -11.54
C SER A 205 6.10 -93.04 -11.64
N GLY A 206 6.61 -92.76 -12.83
CA GLY A 206 8.04 -92.54 -13.09
C GLY A 206 8.54 -91.13 -12.69
N PRO A 207 9.83 -90.82 -12.85
CA PRO A 207 10.40 -89.51 -12.53
C PRO A 207 9.73 -88.33 -13.26
N VAL A 208 9.31 -88.53 -14.52
CA VAL A 208 8.60 -87.52 -15.33
C VAL A 208 7.16 -87.32 -14.85
N ALA A 209 6.46 -88.38 -14.46
CA ALA A 209 5.14 -88.26 -13.85
C ALA A 209 5.22 -87.48 -12.52
N ARG A 210 6.24 -87.71 -11.69
CA ARG A 210 6.43 -86.95 -10.44
C ARG A 210 6.76 -85.47 -10.66
N SER A 211 7.50 -85.12 -11.71
CA SER A 211 7.76 -83.70 -12.01
C SER A 211 6.50 -83.00 -12.54
N LEU A 212 5.63 -83.70 -13.28
CA LEU A 212 4.33 -83.19 -13.70
C LEU A 212 3.34 -83.08 -12.53
N GLU A 213 3.36 -84.01 -11.59
CA GLU A 213 2.61 -83.93 -10.33
C GLU A 213 3.01 -82.70 -9.52
N GLN A 214 4.32 -82.43 -9.41
CA GLN A 214 4.84 -81.21 -8.80
C GLN A 214 4.41 -79.95 -9.55
N ALA A 215 4.34 -79.99 -10.89
CA ALA A 215 3.85 -78.87 -11.70
C ALA A 215 2.35 -78.61 -11.46
N VAL A 216 1.53 -79.65 -11.33
CA VAL A 216 0.11 -79.53 -10.96
C VAL A 216 -0.04 -78.94 -9.55
N ALA A 217 0.72 -79.43 -8.58
CA ALA A 217 0.73 -78.89 -7.23
C ALA A 217 1.16 -77.41 -7.20
N GLY A 218 2.19 -77.05 -7.96
CA GLY A 218 2.63 -75.66 -8.13
C GLY A 218 1.56 -74.76 -8.76
N ALA A 219 0.84 -75.26 -9.78
CA ALA A 219 -0.25 -74.53 -10.41
C ALA A 219 -1.46 -74.34 -9.48
N ASN A 220 -1.78 -75.33 -8.64
CA ASN A 220 -2.81 -75.21 -7.60
C ASN A 220 -2.43 -74.17 -6.54
N ASN A 221 -1.20 -74.23 -6.03
CA ASN A 221 -0.72 -73.25 -5.05
C ASN A 221 -0.76 -71.82 -5.61
N LEU A 222 -0.43 -71.63 -6.90
CA LEU A 222 -0.52 -70.34 -7.57
C LEU A 222 -1.97 -69.85 -7.70
N LEU A 223 -2.92 -70.75 -7.98
CA LEU A 223 -4.34 -70.40 -8.02
C LEU A 223 -4.84 -69.97 -6.65
N ASP A 224 -4.54 -70.76 -5.61
CA ASP A 224 -4.92 -70.46 -4.24
C ASP A 224 -4.32 -69.12 -3.78
N SER A 225 -3.05 -68.84 -4.13
CA SER A 225 -2.41 -67.57 -3.79
C SER A 225 -3.07 -66.39 -4.50
N LEU A 226 -3.40 -66.52 -5.80
CA LEU A 226 -4.07 -65.46 -6.56
C LEU A 226 -5.51 -65.22 -6.07
N GLU A 227 -6.24 -66.26 -5.69
CA GLU A 227 -7.59 -66.12 -5.11
C GLU A 227 -7.54 -65.45 -3.73
N HIS A 228 -6.53 -65.78 -2.92
CA HIS A 228 -6.30 -65.13 -1.64
C HIS A 228 -5.90 -63.66 -1.79
N GLU A 229 -4.97 -63.35 -2.70
CA GLU A 229 -4.55 -61.97 -3.01
C GLU A 229 -5.71 -61.13 -3.55
N ARG A 230 -6.56 -61.69 -4.43
CA ARG A 230 -7.77 -61.02 -4.92
C ARG A 230 -8.69 -60.66 -3.76
N ALA A 231 -8.98 -61.62 -2.88
CA ALA A 231 -9.86 -61.39 -1.73
C ALA A 231 -9.29 -60.34 -0.77
N ALA A 232 -7.99 -60.42 -0.46
CA ALA A 232 -7.30 -59.47 0.40
C ALA A 232 -7.29 -58.06 -0.20
N THR A 233 -6.97 -57.93 -1.49
CA THR A 233 -6.87 -56.64 -2.19
C THR A 233 -8.23 -55.97 -2.31
N LEU A 234 -9.28 -56.71 -2.67
CA LEU A 234 -10.64 -56.16 -2.74
C LEU A 234 -11.16 -55.74 -1.37
N LYS A 235 -10.88 -56.54 -0.32
CA LYS A 235 -11.25 -56.18 1.05
C LYS A 235 -10.51 -54.93 1.53
N ALA A 236 -9.22 -54.80 1.20
CA ALA A 236 -8.43 -53.61 1.51
C ALA A 236 -8.96 -52.37 0.77
N PHE A 237 -9.33 -52.52 -0.51
CA PHE A 237 -9.92 -51.44 -1.30
C PHE A 237 -11.29 -51.00 -0.77
N ASP A 238 -12.18 -51.96 -0.50
CA ASP A 238 -13.55 -51.69 -0.04
C ASP A 238 -13.55 -51.04 1.36
N ASN A 239 -12.59 -51.37 2.24
CA ASN A 239 -12.45 -50.79 3.58
C ASN A 239 -11.61 -49.50 3.64
N ALA A 240 -10.89 -49.14 2.59
CA ALA A 240 -10.03 -47.95 2.60
C ALA A 240 -10.83 -46.65 2.63
N ASP A 241 -10.33 -45.65 3.37
CA ASP A 241 -10.84 -44.28 3.34
C ASP A 241 -10.47 -43.59 2.01
N GLU A 242 -11.07 -42.41 1.76
CA GLU A 242 -10.86 -41.67 0.50
C GLU A 242 -9.39 -41.35 0.26
N SER A 243 -8.65 -40.97 1.31
CA SER A 243 -7.24 -40.62 1.22
C SER A 243 -6.36 -41.84 0.86
N THR A 244 -6.66 -43.00 1.44
CA THR A 244 -5.92 -44.25 1.17
C THR A 244 -6.24 -44.77 -0.21
N ARG A 245 -7.51 -44.72 -0.66
CA ARG A 245 -7.90 -45.09 -2.03
C ARG A 245 -7.17 -44.24 -3.08
N ALA A 246 -7.01 -42.95 -2.82
CA ALA A 246 -6.29 -42.07 -3.72
C ALA A 246 -4.79 -42.39 -3.80
N LYS A 247 -4.14 -42.55 -2.65
CA LYS A 247 -2.69 -42.77 -2.59
C LYS A 247 -2.26 -44.18 -3.00
N GLN A 248 -2.98 -45.20 -2.54
CA GLN A 248 -2.58 -46.61 -2.74
C GLN A 248 -3.14 -47.21 -4.03
N PHE A 249 -4.36 -46.84 -4.41
CA PHE A 249 -5.04 -47.44 -5.56
C PHE A 249 -5.18 -46.48 -6.75
N GLY A 250 -4.74 -45.23 -6.61
CA GLY A 250 -4.80 -44.22 -7.66
C GLY A 250 -6.23 -43.86 -8.06
N VAL A 251 -7.18 -43.93 -7.13
CA VAL A 251 -8.54 -43.39 -7.36
C VAL A 251 -8.43 -41.87 -7.37
N ASP A 252 -8.95 -41.21 -8.39
CA ASP A 252 -8.86 -39.75 -8.55
C ASP A 252 -9.76 -39.02 -7.53
N ALA A 253 -9.31 -38.96 -6.27
CA ALA A 253 -9.94 -38.17 -5.22
C ALA A 253 -9.44 -36.73 -5.36
N ARG A 254 -10.06 -35.97 -6.26
CA ARG A 254 -9.66 -34.58 -6.50
C ARG A 254 -9.92 -33.75 -5.24
N PRO A 255 -8.89 -33.10 -4.66
CA PRO A 255 -9.06 -32.31 -3.45
C PRO A 255 -10.04 -31.15 -3.67
N ASP A 256 -10.86 -30.87 -2.65
CA ASP A 256 -11.85 -29.78 -2.71
C ASP A 256 -11.12 -28.42 -2.81
N GLY A 257 -11.25 -27.76 -3.96
CA GLY A 257 -10.58 -26.50 -4.26
C GLY A 257 -11.24 -25.76 -5.43
N ILE A 258 -10.78 -24.54 -5.70
CA ILE A 258 -11.35 -23.64 -6.72
C ILE A 258 -11.44 -24.33 -8.09
N ALA A 259 -10.34 -24.93 -8.55
CA ALA A 259 -10.30 -25.59 -9.86
C ALA A 259 -11.26 -26.79 -9.96
N ALA A 260 -11.32 -27.64 -8.94
CA ALA A 260 -12.22 -28.79 -8.90
C ALA A 260 -13.70 -28.37 -8.87
N ARG A 261 -14.02 -27.28 -8.17
CA ARG A 261 -15.38 -26.72 -8.17
C ARG A 261 -15.71 -26.07 -9.52
N PHE A 262 -14.81 -25.29 -10.11
CA PHE A 262 -15.00 -24.69 -11.44
C PHE A 262 -15.22 -25.73 -12.54
N GLU A 263 -14.52 -26.87 -12.48
CA GLU A 263 -14.75 -27.97 -13.43
C GLU A 263 -16.11 -28.64 -13.21
N ALA A 264 -16.51 -28.87 -11.96
CA ALA A 264 -17.86 -29.35 -11.63
C ALA A 264 -18.95 -28.36 -12.08
N LEU A 265 -18.68 -27.06 -11.98
CA LEU A 265 -19.54 -25.99 -12.48
C LEU A 265 -19.68 -25.99 -14.00
N GLY A 266 -18.59 -26.17 -14.74
CA GLY A 266 -18.67 -26.29 -16.20
C GLY A 266 -19.56 -27.45 -16.64
N ARG A 267 -19.58 -28.56 -15.88
CA ARG A 267 -20.52 -29.67 -16.12
C ARG A 267 -21.94 -29.34 -15.67
N MET A 268 -22.12 -28.56 -14.60
CA MET A 268 -23.43 -28.11 -14.13
C MET A 268 -24.06 -27.00 -14.97
N GLU A 269 -23.28 -26.18 -15.68
CA GLU A 269 -23.80 -25.23 -16.67
C GLU A 269 -24.59 -25.92 -17.79
N ALA A 270 -24.27 -27.19 -18.07
CA ALA A 270 -25.06 -28.01 -18.99
C ALA A 270 -26.49 -28.25 -18.48
N ILE A 271 -26.71 -28.25 -17.16
CA ILE A 271 -28.02 -28.44 -16.53
C ILE A 271 -28.87 -27.18 -16.73
N PRO A 272 -30.05 -27.27 -17.38
CA PRO A 272 -30.89 -26.10 -17.65
C PRO A 272 -31.33 -25.34 -16.39
N GLY A 273 -31.48 -26.04 -15.26
CA GLY A 273 -31.85 -25.45 -13.97
C GLY A 273 -30.81 -24.48 -13.42
N PHE A 274 -29.52 -24.80 -13.56
CA PHE A 274 -28.42 -23.95 -13.10
C PHE A 274 -28.39 -22.62 -13.86
N ARG A 275 -28.44 -22.68 -15.20
CA ARG A 275 -28.47 -21.47 -16.06
C ARG A 275 -29.67 -20.56 -15.78
N ARG A 276 -30.85 -21.14 -15.50
CA ARG A 276 -32.04 -20.35 -15.14
C ARG A 276 -31.87 -19.62 -13.81
N ALA A 277 -31.34 -20.30 -12.81
CA ALA A 277 -31.10 -19.70 -11.50
C ALA A 277 -29.99 -18.64 -11.54
N GLU A 278 -28.89 -18.89 -12.26
CA GLU A 278 -27.85 -17.89 -12.48
C GLU A 278 -28.41 -16.63 -13.17
N ASN A 279 -29.21 -16.80 -14.24
CA ASN A 279 -29.87 -15.69 -14.91
C ASN A 279 -30.86 -14.96 -13.99
N ALA A 280 -31.58 -15.68 -13.12
CA ALA A 280 -32.47 -15.06 -12.14
C ALA A 280 -31.68 -14.21 -11.13
N ILE A 281 -30.54 -14.70 -10.63
CA ILE A 281 -29.65 -13.94 -9.75
C ILE A 281 -29.11 -12.70 -10.47
N ARG A 282 -28.65 -12.83 -11.72
CA ARG A 282 -28.23 -11.69 -12.54
C ARG A 282 -29.34 -10.65 -12.68
N MET A 283 -30.59 -11.09 -12.92
CA MET A 283 -31.74 -10.18 -13.00
C MET A 283 -32.07 -9.50 -11.67
N VAL A 284 -31.97 -10.21 -10.55
CA VAL A 284 -32.17 -9.63 -9.21
C VAL A 284 -31.10 -8.60 -8.89
N LEU A 285 -29.82 -8.93 -9.10
CA LEU A 285 -28.70 -8.00 -8.90
C LEU A 285 -28.86 -6.77 -9.80
N PHE A 286 -29.12 -6.97 -11.09
CA PHE A 286 -29.38 -5.88 -12.03
C PHE A 286 -30.58 -5.03 -11.58
N GLY A 287 -31.65 -5.66 -11.10
CA GLY A 287 -32.82 -4.98 -10.57
C GLY A 287 -32.51 -4.14 -9.32
N LEU A 288 -31.64 -4.61 -8.43
CA LEU A 288 -31.19 -3.85 -7.27
C LEU A 288 -30.37 -2.62 -7.68
N PHE A 289 -29.43 -2.79 -8.61
CA PHE A 289 -28.65 -1.69 -9.17
C PHE A 289 -29.51 -0.67 -9.94
N LEU A 290 -30.45 -1.16 -10.75
CA LEU A 290 -31.44 -0.32 -11.42
C LEU A 290 -32.33 0.39 -10.40
N GLY A 291 -32.70 -0.30 -9.32
CA GLY A 291 -33.36 0.27 -8.17
C GLY A 291 -32.59 1.47 -7.61
N LEU A 292 -31.31 1.31 -7.27
CA LEU A 292 -30.45 2.41 -6.81
C LEU A 292 -30.43 3.60 -7.79
N LEU A 293 -30.32 3.32 -9.09
CA LEU A 293 -30.35 4.35 -10.13
C LEU A 293 -31.71 5.06 -10.20
N LEU A 294 -32.82 4.33 -10.12
CA LEU A 294 -34.17 4.89 -10.11
C LEU A 294 -34.42 5.70 -8.84
N LEU A 295 -33.99 5.22 -7.68
CA LEU A 295 -34.03 5.94 -6.41
C LEU A 295 -33.31 7.27 -6.51
N LYS A 296 -32.14 7.28 -7.16
CA LYS A 296 -31.37 8.50 -7.38
C LYS A 296 -31.98 9.40 -8.46
N TRP A 297 -32.59 8.81 -9.48
CA TRP A 297 -33.24 9.54 -10.57
C TRP A 297 -34.50 10.27 -10.12
N TYR A 298 -35.33 9.60 -9.33
CA TYR A 298 -36.57 10.13 -8.77
C TYR A 298 -36.38 10.70 -7.37
N GLU A 299 -35.16 11.17 -7.09
CA GLU A 299 -34.84 11.82 -5.82
C GLU A 299 -35.82 12.97 -5.55
N PRO A 300 -36.46 12.99 -4.36
CA PRO A 300 -37.40 14.06 -4.03
C PRO A 300 -36.64 15.37 -3.84
N ARG A 301 -37.30 16.50 -4.10
CA ARG A 301 -36.75 17.83 -3.79
C ARG A 301 -36.30 17.99 -2.32
N ALA A 302 -36.94 17.27 -1.39
CA ALA A 302 -36.54 17.26 0.01
C ALA A 302 -35.13 16.69 0.25
N LEU A 303 -34.70 15.72 -0.56
CA LEU A 303 -33.39 15.08 -0.41
C LEU A 303 -32.29 15.92 -1.07
N GLU A 304 -32.62 16.58 -2.18
CA GLU A 304 -31.71 17.55 -2.82
C GLU A 304 -31.39 18.71 -1.88
N ILE A 305 -32.40 19.28 -1.21
CA ILE A 305 -32.23 20.31 -0.17
C ILE A 305 -31.30 19.84 0.94
N TYR A 306 -31.40 18.56 1.29
CA TYR A 306 -30.60 17.97 2.35
C TYR A 306 -29.13 17.78 1.93
N TYR A 307 -28.85 17.38 0.68
CA TYR A 307 -27.48 17.19 0.19
C TYR A 307 -26.82 18.45 -0.38
N ASP A 308 -27.56 19.55 -0.51
CA ASP A 308 -26.99 20.84 -0.89
C ASP A 308 -26.08 21.37 0.23
N GLU A 309 -24.77 21.21 0.03
CA GLU A 309 -23.73 21.71 0.94
C GLU A 309 -23.88 23.21 1.19
N GLU A 310 -24.29 23.98 0.17
CA GLU A 310 -24.39 25.42 0.32
C GLU A 310 -25.50 25.80 1.31
N LEU A 311 -26.63 25.11 1.19
CA LEU A 311 -27.79 25.33 2.02
C LEU A 311 -27.60 24.80 3.44
N GLN A 312 -26.87 23.69 3.61
CA GLN A 312 -26.51 23.16 4.93
C GLN A 312 -25.66 24.15 5.73
N ASP A 313 -24.62 24.73 5.12
CA ASP A 313 -23.83 25.79 5.77
C ASP A 313 -24.68 27.01 6.12
N ALA A 314 -25.52 27.46 5.18
CA ALA A 314 -26.40 28.60 5.41
C ALA A 314 -27.39 28.33 6.56
N TYR A 315 -27.88 27.09 6.69
CA TYR A 315 -28.77 26.70 7.77
C TYR A 315 -28.06 26.66 9.12
N GLU A 316 -26.79 26.26 9.17
CA GLU A 316 -25.99 26.35 10.39
C GLU A 316 -25.79 27.81 10.84
N LEU A 317 -25.51 28.72 9.90
CA LEU A 317 -25.43 30.16 10.18
C LEU A 317 -26.76 30.74 10.66
N TYR A 318 -27.86 30.29 10.05
CA TYR A 318 -29.22 30.63 10.48
C TYR A 318 -29.49 30.16 11.92
N ARG A 319 -29.12 28.92 12.27
CA ARG A 319 -29.26 28.42 13.65
C ARG A 319 -28.40 29.15 14.66
N ALA A 320 -27.28 29.71 14.22
CA ALA A 320 -26.37 30.52 15.05
C ALA A 320 -26.84 31.99 15.22
N GLY A 321 -27.97 32.38 14.61
CA GLY A 321 -28.53 33.73 14.70
C GLY A 321 -27.83 34.77 13.81
N TYR A 322 -27.02 34.33 12.84
CA TYR A 322 -26.24 35.24 11.99
C TYR A 322 -27.13 36.10 11.05
N TYR A 323 -28.36 35.69 10.81
CA TYR A 323 -29.33 36.42 9.98
C TYR A 323 -30.46 37.05 10.79
N ASP A 324 -30.30 37.20 12.12
CA ASP A 324 -31.30 37.75 13.07
C ASP A 324 -31.92 39.09 12.62
N GLU A 325 -31.12 39.94 11.99
CA GLU A 325 -31.50 41.27 11.50
C GLU A 325 -32.52 41.25 10.34
N TRP A 326 -32.66 40.11 9.64
CA TRP A 326 -33.44 39.99 8.41
C TRP A 326 -34.66 39.08 8.56
N TYR A 327 -35.06 38.77 9.79
CA TYR A 327 -36.25 37.98 10.07
C TYR A 327 -37.51 38.83 10.30
N GLU A 328 -38.64 38.27 9.91
CA GLU A 328 -39.91 38.52 10.60
C GLU A 328 -39.96 37.68 11.89
N LYS A 329 -40.63 38.16 12.96
CA LYS A 329 -40.60 37.53 14.31
C LYS A 329 -40.92 36.03 14.34
N GLU A 330 -41.65 35.51 13.36
CA GLU A 330 -42.04 34.10 13.25
C GLU A 330 -40.91 33.19 12.74
N MET A 331 -39.88 33.75 12.10
CA MET A 331 -38.71 33.05 11.55
C MET A 331 -37.52 32.94 12.52
N LEU A 332 -37.63 33.53 13.72
CA LEU A 332 -36.61 33.47 14.79
C LEU A 332 -36.55 32.10 15.51
N ALA A 333 -37.47 31.18 15.20
CA ALA A 333 -37.51 29.84 15.77
C ALA A 333 -37.05 28.80 14.72
N PRO A 334 -35.79 28.34 14.76
CA PRO A 334 -35.25 27.41 13.75
C PRO A 334 -36.01 26.10 13.59
N GLU A 335 -36.74 25.71 14.63
CA GLU A 335 -37.55 24.49 14.68
C GLU A 335 -38.88 24.62 13.92
N LYS A 336 -39.33 25.84 13.62
CA LYS A 336 -40.61 26.10 12.94
C LYS A 336 -40.49 26.22 11.43
N MET A 337 -39.29 26.50 10.91
CA MET A 337 -39.07 26.68 9.48
C MET A 337 -38.84 25.33 8.80
N THR A 338 -39.67 24.99 7.81
CA THR A 338 -39.47 23.75 7.05
C THR A 338 -38.27 23.87 6.10
N PRO A 339 -37.61 22.76 5.71
CA PRO A 339 -36.47 22.82 4.79
C PRO A 339 -36.79 23.49 3.43
N PHE A 340 -38.05 23.38 2.98
CA PHE A 340 -38.51 24.03 1.75
C PHE A 340 -38.66 25.54 1.89
N GLU A 341 -39.20 26.00 3.02
CA GLU A 341 -39.32 27.42 3.33
C GLU A 341 -37.93 28.05 3.49
N PHE A 342 -37.01 27.37 4.19
CA PHE A 342 -35.64 27.84 4.33
C PHE A 342 -34.94 27.98 2.98
N ARG A 343 -35.04 26.97 2.10
CA ARG A 343 -34.50 27.02 0.74
C ARG A 343 -35.07 28.22 -0.03
N ARG A 344 -36.39 28.40 0.01
CA ARG A 344 -37.08 29.48 -0.68
C ARG A 344 -36.58 30.84 -0.20
N TRP A 345 -36.57 31.05 1.12
CA TRP A 345 -36.07 32.28 1.73
C TRP A 345 -34.60 32.58 1.37
N TYR A 346 -33.72 31.56 1.46
CA TYR A 346 -32.30 31.71 1.15
C TYR A 346 -32.09 32.19 -0.30
N TYR A 347 -32.82 31.63 -1.26
CA TYR A 347 -32.67 32.03 -2.67
C TYR A 347 -33.46 33.29 -3.05
N GLU A 348 -34.57 33.61 -2.39
CA GLU A 348 -35.36 34.81 -2.71
C GLU A 348 -34.77 36.09 -2.07
N THR A 349 -34.06 35.96 -0.94
CA THR A 349 -33.47 37.11 -0.23
C THR A 349 -32.06 37.43 -0.75
N GLU A 350 -31.92 38.49 -1.54
CA GLU A 350 -30.65 38.86 -2.19
C GLU A 350 -29.52 39.16 -1.19
N GLY A 351 -29.85 39.78 -0.03
CA GLY A 351 -28.88 40.11 1.02
C GLY A 351 -28.24 38.88 1.70
N VAL A 352 -29.00 37.79 1.84
CA VAL A 352 -28.55 36.55 2.51
C VAL A 352 -27.52 35.82 1.65
N ARG A 353 -27.76 35.68 0.35
CA ARG A 353 -26.81 35.06 -0.58
C ARG A 353 -25.52 35.85 -0.69
N ALA A 354 -25.64 37.17 -0.87
CA ALA A 354 -24.47 38.04 -1.01
C ALA A 354 -23.55 37.99 0.22
N ARG A 355 -24.11 38.02 1.44
CA ARG A 355 -23.29 37.92 2.68
C ARG A 355 -22.72 36.52 2.91
N THR A 356 -23.46 35.47 2.58
CA THR A 356 -22.96 34.08 2.71
C THR A 356 -21.81 33.82 1.74
N ALA A 357 -21.95 34.28 0.49
CA ALA A 357 -20.89 34.25 -0.51
C ALA A 357 -19.69 35.13 -0.09
N ALA A 358 -19.93 36.32 0.46
CA ALA A 358 -18.87 37.20 0.96
C ALA A 358 -18.11 36.58 2.14
N ARG A 359 -18.80 35.93 3.09
CA ARG A 359 -18.17 35.21 4.20
C ARG A 359 -17.35 34.02 3.70
N ARG A 360 -17.86 33.23 2.76
CA ARG A 360 -17.09 32.14 2.12
C ARG A 360 -15.87 32.67 1.39
N ALA A 361 -16.00 33.76 0.64
CA ALA A 361 -14.88 34.40 -0.04
C ALA A 361 -13.83 34.90 0.98
N LYS A 362 -14.26 35.43 2.13
CA LYS A 362 -13.38 35.87 3.20
C LYS A 362 -12.69 34.70 3.92
N ILE A 363 -13.39 33.61 4.21
CA ILE A 363 -12.80 32.39 4.78
C ILE A 363 -11.82 31.76 3.79
N ALA A 364 -12.19 31.68 2.51
CA ALA A 364 -11.31 31.17 1.46
C ALA A 364 -10.05 32.03 1.30
N SER A 365 -10.16 33.36 1.39
CA SER A 365 -8.99 34.25 1.32
C SER A 365 -8.11 34.15 2.57
N ILE A 366 -8.68 33.98 3.76
CA ILE A 366 -7.93 33.72 4.99
C ILE A 366 -7.19 32.37 4.91
N ASN A 367 -7.86 31.32 4.45
CA ASN A 367 -7.24 30.00 4.28
C ASN A 367 -6.14 30.01 3.20
N ALA A 368 -6.35 30.74 2.09
CA ALA A 368 -5.32 30.94 1.08
C ALA A 368 -4.10 31.67 1.66
N ARG A 369 -4.32 32.73 2.45
CA ARG A 369 -3.25 33.42 3.18
C ARG A 369 -2.52 32.50 4.16
N MET A 370 -3.23 31.66 4.91
CA MET A 370 -2.59 30.69 5.80
C MET A 370 -1.76 29.67 5.02
N SER A 371 -2.25 29.15 3.90
CA SER A 371 -1.50 28.23 3.05
C SER A 371 -0.26 28.90 2.44
N GLU A 372 -0.35 30.18 2.08
CA GLU A 372 0.79 30.96 1.57
C GLU A 372 1.82 31.20 2.67
N ILE A 373 1.37 31.53 3.89
CA ILE A 373 2.24 31.64 5.07
C ILE A 373 2.93 30.30 5.35
N GLU A 374 2.22 29.18 5.34
CA GLU A 374 2.80 27.84 5.54
C GLU A 374 3.81 27.47 4.44
N ALA A 375 3.49 27.78 3.18
CA ALA A 375 4.41 27.59 2.07
C ALA A 375 5.67 28.45 2.21
N THR A 376 5.51 29.69 2.70
CA THR A 376 6.62 30.60 2.97
C THR A 376 7.47 30.09 4.12
N VAL A 377 6.88 29.62 5.22
CA VAL A 377 7.59 28.96 6.33
C VAL A 377 8.37 27.75 5.85
N ASN A 378 7.78 26.89 5.02
CA ASN A 378 8.46 25.71 4.51
C ASN A 378 9.64 26.09 3.59
N ARG A 379 9.47 27.06 2.69
CA ARG A 379 10.59 27.58 1.87
C ARG A 379 11.69 28.20 2.74
N LEU A 380 11.32 28.94 3.77
CA LEU A 380 12.25 29.55 4.71
C LEU A 380 12.90 28.54 5.66
N ARG A 381 12.33 27.35 5.83
CA ARG A 381 13.00 26.27 6.56
C ARG A 381 14.02 25.57 5.67
N ASP A 382 13.70 25.42 4.39
CA ASP A 382 14.49 24.61 3.46
C ASP A 382 15.58 25.42 2.73
N SER A 383 15.46 26.75 2.61
CA SER A 383 16.43 27.63 1.91
C SER A 383 17.66 28.04 2.74
N PRO A 384 17.58 28.44 4.03
CA PRO A 384 18.73 28.94 4.78
C PRO A 384 19.58 27.86 5.44
N GLY A 385 19.11 26.61 5.51
CA GLY A 385 19.91 25.49 6.02
C GLY A 385 21.15 25.22 5.15
N ALA A 386 21.08 25.50 3.85
CA ALA A 386 22.22 25.36 2.94
C ALA A 386 23.24 26.49 3.13
N ASP A 387 22.80 27.75 3.23
CA ASP A 387 23.70 28.90 3.40
C ASP A 387 24.39 28.89 4.76
N MET A 388 23.67 28.53 5.84
CA MET A 388 24.27 28.41 7.18
C MET A 388 25.25 27.25 7.29
N ALA A 389 24.98 26.11 6.63
CA ALA A 389 25.93 25.00 6.58
C ALA A 389 27.22 25.41 5.84
N VAL A 390 27.09 26.16 4.73
CA VAL A 390 28.24 26.69 3.98
C VAL A 390 29.03 27.70 4.80
N LEU A 391 28.38 28.63 5.50
CA LEU A 391 29.06 29.60 6.36
C LEU A 391 29.75 28.93 7.57
N THR A 392 29.11 27.92 8.17
CA THR A 392 29.68 27.17 9.29
C THR A 392 30.89 26.34 8.84
N GLN A 393 30.80 25.68 7.68
CA GLN A 393 31.92 24.96 7.10
C GLN A 393 33.08 25.91 6.72
N ALA A 394 32.78 27.04 6.08
CA ALA A 394 33.79 28.04 5.74
C ALA A 394 34.48 28.60 6.99
N ARG A 395 33.74 28.78 8.10
CA ARG A 395 34.29 29.16 9.40
C ARG A 395 35.26 28.11 9.93
N GLU A 396 34.87 26.84 9.92
CA GLU A 396 35.73 25.73 10.37
C GLU A 396 37.02 25.61 9.55
N GLU A 397 36.92 25.75 8.22
CA GLU A 397 38.08 25.75 7.32
C GLU A 397 39.03 26.93 7.62
N ARG A 398 38.50 28.13 7.83
CA ARG A 398 39.31 29.31 8.18
C ARG A 398 39.91 29.23 9.58
N ASP A 399 39.19 28.67 10.55
CA ASP A 399 39.71 28.42 11.90
C ASP A 399 40.88 27.43 11.86
N GLN A 400 40.81 26.38 11.04
CA GLN A 400 41.92 25.45 10.83
C GLN A 400 43.13 26.13 10.19
N GLU A 401 42.93 26.97 9.16
CA GLU A 401 44.00 27.76 8.55
C GLU A 401 44.67 28.71 9.56
N LEU A 402 43.88 29.34 10.44
CA LEU A 402 44.39 30.20 11.51
C LEU A 402 45.23 29.42 12.52
N GLN A 403 44.78 28.23 12.95
CA GLN A 403 45.57 27.37 13.84
C GLN A 403 46.91 26.95 13.23
N VAL A 404 46.96 26.70 11.92
CA VAL A 404 48.22 26.40 11.21
C VAL A 404 49.13 27.62 11.19
N ALA A 405 48.59 28.82 10.94
CA ALA A 405 49.35 30.06 11.00
C ALA A 405 49.89 30.35 12.41
N ASP A 406 49.10 30.11 13.45
CA ASP A 406 49.48 30.26 14.86
C ASP A 406 50.66 29.36 15.23
N LYS A 407 50.58 28.07 14.87
CA LYS A 407 51.69 27.13 15.05
C LYS A 407 52.94 27.59 14.32
N LYS A 408 52.79 28.13 13.10
CA LYS A 408 53.94 28.58 12.32
C LYS A 408 54.63 29.80 12.93
N VAL A 409 53.86 30.74 13.45
CA VAL A 409 54.39 31.88 14.20
C VAL A 409 55.14 31.40 15.44
N GLN A 410 54.57 30.45 16.20
CA GLN A 410 55.22 29.90 17.39
C GLN A 410 56.56 29.23 17.05
N GLU A 411 56.60 28.35 16.03
CA GLU A 411 57.83 27.71 15.57
C GLU A 411 58.92 28.72 15.20
N LEU A 412 58.55 29.80 14.50
CA LEU A 412 59.49 30.83 14.06
C LEU A 412 59.96 31.71 15.24
N GLN A 413 59.13 31.93 16.24
CA GLN A 413 59.52 32.61 17.48
C GLN A 413 60.55 31.78 18.26
N ASP A 414 60.29 30.49 18.42
CA ASP A 414 61.20 29.58 19.13
C ASP A 414 62.56 29.49 18.40
N LEU A 415 62.53 29.38 17.07
CA LEU A 415 63.74 29.36 16.24
C LEU A 415 64.50 30.69 16.27
N SER A 416 63.77 31.82 16.29
CA SER A 416 64.38 33.15 16.43
C SER A 416 65.10 33.29 17.79
N ALA A 417 64.50 32.78 18.87
CA ALA A 417 65.10 32.76 20.19
C ALA A 417 66.36 31.88 20.24
N GLU A 418 66.35 30.71 19.60
CA GLU A 418 67.51 29.82 19.51
C GLU A 418 68.67 30.48 18.75
N VAL A 419 68.39 31.10 17.60
CA VAL A 419 69.42 31.78 16.80
C VAL A 419 69.97 33.01 17.53
N ALA A 420 69.13 33.75 18.25
CA ALA A 420 69.57 34.86 19.10
C ALA A 420 70.54 34.37 20.20
N ALA A 421 70.23 33.23 20.82
CA ALA A 421 71.12 32.61 21.80
C ALA A 421 72.45 32.14 21.17
N GLU A 422 72.43 31.60 19.94
CA GLU A 422 73.65 31.24 19.20
C GLU A 422 74.52 32.46 18.88
N VAL A 423 73.92 33.57 18.44
CA VAL A 423 74.62 34.84 18.22
C VAL A 423 75.29 35.31 19.51
N GLY A 424 74.58 35.27 20.65
CA GLY A 424 75.14 35.59 21.97
C GLY A 424 76.36 34.71 22.31
N ARG A 425 76.24 33.39 22.17
CA ARG A 425 77.35 32.44 22.40
C ARG A 425 78.57 32.74 21.52
N CYS A 426 78.36 33.02 20.24
CA CYS A 426 79.45 33.35 19.32
C CYS A 426 80.15 34.66 19.70
N GLN A 427 79.41 35.68 20.15
CA GLN A 427 79.97 36.94 20.63
C GLN A 427 80.80 36.74 21.90
N ASP A 428 80.32 35.95 22.85
CA ASP A 428 81.04 35.67 24.08
C ASP A 428 82.33 34.88 23.83
N GLN A 429 82.29 33.88 22.93
CA GLN A 429 83.49 33.13 22.51
C GLN A 429 84.51 34.01 21.78
N LEU A 430 84.05 34.96 20.95
CA LEU A 430 84.93 35.94 20.30
C LEU A 430 85.61 36.87 21.31
N ARG A 431 84.87 37.36 22.31
CA ARG A 431 85.45 38.17 23.39
C ARG A 431 86.47 37.38 24.19
N GLY A 432 86.17 36.13 24.56
CA GLY A 432 87.10 35.26 25.27
C GLY A 432 88.37 35.02 24.46
N ALA A 433 88.25 34.66 23.18
CA ALA A 433 89.39 34.46 22.29
C ALA A 433 90.24 35.73 22.12
N ALA A 434 89.60 36.91 22.01
CA ALA A 434 90.32 38.19 21.93
C ALA A 434 91.09 38.51 23.22
N GLN A 435 90.53 38.17 24.39
CA GLN A 435 91.22 38.33 25.67
C GLN A 435 92.41 37.37 25.82
N THR A 436 92.27 36.11 25.40
CA THR A 436 93.38 35.14 25.43
C THR A 436 94.53 35.57 24.50
N ILE A 437 94.23 36.05 23.28
CA ILE A 437 95.23 36.59 22.36
C ILE A 437 95.98 37.78 22.97
N ALA A 438 95.32 38.61 23.76
CA ALA A 438 95.94 39.77 24.42
C ALA A 438 96.85 39.40 25.61
N GLN A 439 96.78 38.17 26.12
CA GLN A 439 97.52 37.70 27.29
C GLN A 439 98.73 36.82 26.94
N GLU A 440 98.82 36.27 25.73
CA GLU A 440 99.94 35.41 25.29
C GLU A 440 100.96 36.16 24.41
N ASP A 441 102.14 36.49 24.96
CA ASP A 441 103.25 37.16 24.27
C ASP A 441 104.18 36.22 23.46
N GLY A 442 103.73 35.00 23.13
CA GLY A 442 104.53 33.95 22.48
C GLY A 442 104.22 33.72 21.00
N PHE A 443 105.18 33.94 20.10
CA PHE A 443 104.99 33.86 18.64
C PHE A 443 104.50 32.51 18.09
N ALA A 444 104.72 31.39 18.77
CA ALA A 444 104.44 30.05 18.22
C ALA A 444 102.95 29.64 18.23
N ASP A 445 102.14 30.11 19.18
CA ASP A 445 100.70 29.76 19.29
C ASP A 445 99.75 30.81 18.66
N SER A 446 100.30 32.00 18.36
CA SER A 446 99.56 33.15 17.81
C SER A 446 98.82 32.85 16.49
N ALA A 447 99.40 32.06 15.60
CA ALA A 447 98.81 31.73 14.31
C ALA A 447 97.56 30.83 14.44
N VAL A 448 97.53 29.94 15.45
CA VAL A 448 96.39 29.06 15.74
C VAL A 448 95.24 29.88 16.32
N LEU A 449 95.54 30.81 17.24
CA LEU A 449 94.55 31.70 17.83
C LEU A 449 93.94 32.68 16.83
N ILE A 450 94.74 33.23 15.91
CA ILE A 450 94.25 34.09 14.81
C ILE A 450 93.28 33.32 13.90
N ARG A 451 93.60 32.06 13.55
CA ARG A 451 92.68 31.20 12.78
C ARG A 451 91.38 30.91 13.54
N LYS A 452 91.49 30.62 14.84
CA LYS A 452 90.32 30.35 15.71
C LYS A 452 89.42 31.58 15.81
N ARG A 453 89.98 32.78 15.98
CA ARG A 453 89.23 34.05 15.96
C ARG A 453 88.51 34.25 14.63
N LYS A 454 89.22 34.12 13.50
CA LYS A 454 88.64 34.28 12.17
C LYS A 454 87.48 33.30 11.92
N MET A 455 87.62 32.05 12.34
CA MET A 455 86.54 31.05 12.28
C MET A 455 85.29 31.51 13.05
N TRP A 456 85.47 32.07 14.25
CA TRP A 456 84.35 32.57 15.04
C TRP A 456 83.73 33.85 14.45
N GLU A 457 84.52 34.73 13.82
CA GLU A 457 84.02 35.92 13.10
C GLU A 457 83.15 35.51 11.90
N GLU A 458 83.57 34.49 11.14
CA GLU A 458 82.79 33.93 10.04
C GLU A 458 81.50 33.28 10.55
N ARG A 459 81.56 32.52 11.66
CA ARG A 459 80.37 31.91 12.30
C ARG A 459 79.40 32.96 12.84
N LEU A 460 79.90 34.04 13.45
CA LEU A 460 79.06 35.12 13.95
C LEU A 460 78.34 35.81 12.79
N THR A 461 79.05 36.10 11.70
CA THR A 461 78.47 36.73 10.50
C THR A 461 77.39 35.83 9.89
N ALA A 462 77.63 34.51 9.83
CA ALA A 462 76.63 33.54 9.39
C ALA A 462 75.41 33.49 10.34
N ALA A 463 75.62 33.53 11.65
CA ALA A 463 74.54 33.53 12.65
C ALA A 463 73.68 34.81 12.58
N ILE A 464 74.29 35.99 12.42
CA ILE A 464 73.58 37.27 12.24
C ILE A 464 72.74 37.24 10.96
N ASN A 465 73.30 36.73 9.85
CA ASN A 465 72.54 36.60 8.60
C ASN A 465 71.36 35.63 8.74
N ARG A 466 71.51 34.53 9.49
CA ARG A 466 70.39 33.64 9.83
C ARG A 466 69.35 34.35 10.68
N GLN A 467 69.76 35.09 11.71
CA GLN A 467 68.87 35.84 12.59
C GLN A 467 67.99 36.82 11.79
N ARG A 468 68.59 37.55 10.84
CA ARG A 468 67.86 38.48 9.97
C ARG A 468 66.83 37.77 9.11
N ARG A 469 67.21 36.66 8.45
CA ARG A 469 66.28 35.87 7.62
C ARG A 469 65.11 35.31 8.43
N HIS A 470 65.36 34.84 9.67
CA HIS A 470 64.30 34.36 10.55
C HIS A 470 63.41 35.49 11.06
N GLY A 471 63.97 36.67 11.32
CA GLY A 471 63.20 37.87 11.67
C GLY A 471 62.24 38.30 10.56
N ASP A 472 62.73 38.35 9.31
CA ASP A 472 61.90 38.68 8.15
C ASP A 472 60.79 37.62 7.95
N ALA A 473 61.12 36.33 8.09
CA ALA A 473 60.15 35.24 7.99
C ALA A 473 59.09 35.28 9.11
N LEU A 474 59.47 35.67 10.33
CA LEU A 474 58.55 35.81 11.45
C LEU A 474 57.58 36.98 11.24
N GLN A 475 58.05 38.12 10.73
CA GLN A 475 57.19 39.26 10.42
C GLN A 475 56.15 38.90 9.36
N GLU A 476 56.56 38.16 8.32
CA GLU A 476 55.62 37.71 7.29
C GLU A 476 54.59 36.71 7.85
N ALA A 477 55.01 35.78 8.71
CA ALA A 477 54.09 34.83 9.35
C ALA A 477 53.05 35.54 10.25
N ILE A 478 53.46 36.57 11.00
CA ILE A 478 52.56 37.40 11.83
C ILE A 478 51.55 38.13 10.94
N ARG A 479 51.98 38.65 9.79
CA ARG A 479 51.10 39.32 8.83
C ARG A 479 50.06 38.38 8.26
N ILE A 480 50.47 37.17 7.85
CA ILE A 480 49.58 36.14 7.33
C ILE A 480 48.55 35.75 8.40
N ARG A 481 48.98 35.54 9.65
CA ARG A 481 48.09 35.27 10.79
C ARG A 481 47.02 36.34 10.97
N ALA A 482 47.42 37.63 10.95
CA ALA A 482 46.49 38.74 11.11
C ALA A 482 45.43 38.79 10.00
N LEU A 483 45.80 38.47 8.76
CA LEU A 483 44.84 38.37 7.65
C LEU A 483 43.84 37.21 7.86
N ARG A 484 44.31 36.05 8.32
CA ARG A 484 43.43 34.90 8.61
C ARG A 484 42.47 35.16 9.75
N GLN A 485 42.92 35.88 10.77
CA GLN A 485 42.06 36.29 11.87
C GLN A 485 40.94 37.24 11.40
N ALA A 486 41.26 38.21 10.54
CA ALA A 486 40.26 39.10 9.98
C ALA A 486 39.23 38.38 9.09
N ASP A 487 39.62 37.31 8.39
CA ASP A 487 38.71 36.47 7.61
C ASP A 487 37.70 35.72 8.51
N VAL A 488 38.15 35.17 9.63
CA VAL A 488 37.28 34.50 10.62
C VAL A 488 36.26 35.49 11.20
N GLU A 489 36.72 36.67 11.64
CA GLU A 489 35.86 37.72 12.20
C GLU A 489 34.79 38.18 11.20
N ARG A 490 35.12 38.23 9.91
CA ARG A 490 34.15 38.55 8.85
C ARG A 490 33.08 37.48 8.72
N ILE A 491 33.44 36.19 8.81
CA ILE A 491 32.47 35.08 8.72
C ILE A 491 31.56 35.08 9.96
N ASP A 492 32.11 35.33 11.15
CA ASP A 492 31.32 35.44 12.39
C ASP A 492 30.28 36.56 12.33
N GLU A 493 30.66 37.71 11.75
CA GLU A 493 29.72 38.83 11.53
C GLU A 493 28.61 38.44 10.54
N MET A 494 28.94 37.74 9.45
CA MET A 494 27.94 37.26 8.49
C MET A 494 26.95 36.28 9.12
N ILE A 495 27.43 35.38 9.98
CA ILE A 495 26.59 34.44 10.74
C ILE A 495 25.65 35.21 11.68
N ARG A 496 26.15 36.24 12.36
CA ARG A 496 25.32 37.07 13.26
C ARG A 496 24.18 37.76 12.51
N VAL A 497 24.50 38.45 11.41
CA VAL A 497 23.50 39.16 10.59
C VAL A 497 22.46 38.19 10.04
N HIS A 498 22.88 37.00 9.60
CA HIS A 498 21.96 35.98 9.12
C HIS A 498 20.98 35.54 10.21
N ASN A 499 21.47 35.28 11.43
CA ASN A 499 20.62 34.87 12.56
C ASN A 499 19.63 35.96 12.99
N GLU A 500 20.03 37.23 12.96
CA GLU A 500 19.14 38.37 13.26
C GLU A 500 18.00 38.47 12.24
N LEU A 501 18.32 38.43 10.94
CA LEU A 501 17.32 38.46 9.87
C LEU A 501 16.33 37.29 9.96
N MET A 502 16.82 36.09 10.29
CA MET A 502 15.97 34.91 10.48
C MET A 502 15.06 35.05 11.71
N GLY A 503 15.55 35.66 12.79
CA GLY A 503 14.75 35.96 13.97
C GLY A 503 13.61 36.95 13.70
N GLU A 504 13.91 38.03 12.97
CA GLU A 504 12.90 39.03 12.56
C GLU A 504 11.82 38.41 11.67
N LEU A 505 12.24 37.58 10.71
CA LEU A 505 11.33 36.92 9.78
C LEU A 505 10.42 35.89 10.49
N ALA A 506 10.96 35.13 11.45
CA ALA A 506 10.19 34.20 12.26
C ALA A 506 9.12 34.93 13.09
N ASN A 507 9.46 36.10 13.66
CA ASN A 507 8.52 36.93 14.41
C ASN A 507 7.40 37.48 13.51
N ALA A 508 7.75 38.02 12.33
CA ALA A 508 6.78 38.54 11.36
C ALA A 508 5.77 37.47 10.93
N VAL A 509 6.24 36.24 10.68
CA VAL A 509 5.37 35.11 10.31
C VAL A 509 4.48 34.67 11.46
N SER A 510 5.01 34.61 12.68
CA SER A 510 4.24 34.29 13.89
C SER A 510 3.08 35.26 14.10
N ASP A 511 3.33 36.56 13.91
CA ASP A 511 2.32 37.60 14.10
C ASP A 511 1.28 37.61 12.97
N ALA A 512 1.69 37.37 11.72
CA ALA A 512 0.76 37.17 10.61
C ALA A 512 -0.19 35.98 10.86
N ARG A 513 0.33 34.86 11.39
CA ARG A 513 -0.47 33.68 11.75
C ARG A 513 -1.45 33.97 12.88
N LYS A 514 -1.01 34.66 13.94
CA LYS A 514 -1.89 35.05 15.06
C LYS A 514 -3.02 35.95 14.58
N THR A 515 -2.73 36.89 13.68
CA THR A 515 -3.72 37.80 13.10
C THR A 515 -4.76 37.02 12.28
N ALA A 516 -4.31 36.11 11.40
CA ALA A 516 -5.21 35.27 10.62
C ALA A 516 -6.12 34.38 11.51
N LEU A 517 -5.59 33.83 12.61
CA LEU A 517 -6.37 33.04 13.56
C LEU A 517 -7.40 33.88 14.34
N ARG A 518 -7.07 35.14 14.68
CA ARG A 518 -8.04 36.07 15.28
C ARG A 518 -9.16 36.40 14.31
N ASP A 519 -8.82 36.75 13.07
CA ASP A 519 -9.81 37.05 12.03
C ASP A 519 -10.77 35.87 11.79
N LEU A 520 -10.25 34.64 11.86
CA LEU A 520 -11.05 33.42 11.72
C LEU A 520 -11.97 33.21 12.93
N LYS A 521 -11.50 33.53 14.14
CA LYS A 521 -12.28 33.45 15.38
C LYS A 521 -13.38 34.52 15.44
N ASP A 522 -13.10 35.74 14.98
CA ASP A 522 -14.08 36.82 14.92
C ASP A 522 -15.16 36.58 13.84
N LEU A 523 -14.86 35.70 12.89
CA LEU A 523 -15.82 35.23 11.90
C LEU A 523 -16.62 34.01 12.36
N ALA A 524 -16.13 33.21 13.30
CA ALA A 524 -16.79 32.00 13.81
C ALA A 524 -17.91 32.38 14.77
#